data_AF-A0A446C5C1-F1
#
_entry.id   AF-A0A446C5C1-F1
#
_cell.length_a   1.000
_cell.length_b   1.000
_cell.length_c   1.000
_cell.angle_alpha   90.00
_cell.angle_beta   90.00
_cell.angle_gamma   90.00
#
_symmetry.space_group_name_H-M   'P 1'
#
loop_
_entity.id
_entity.type
_entity.pdbx_description
1 polymer ?
#
loop_
_entity_poly.entity_id
_entity_poly.type
_entity_poly.pdbx_seq_one_letter_code
_entity_poly.pdbx_strand_id
1 'polypeptide(L)'
;MDRKRVGFIGLGNMGGRLARRLVGAGIAVRGYDSDPARAAAAGAEAAATIRDVMEYADVVMLSLPDSKVVESVVEGAGGILEHCREGQIVIDLSTAAASSTVRLSARFAKQGVRYVDAGISGGAAAAEKGALTLMVGGEPDAIEAIGWAFDPISAKVVTMGGSGAGHATKLLNNFLNAVSLAATAEVMVAGKKAGLDLHRLLDVINSSSGVNFATLNRFPFIVDGNYLEGGLTSKLMSKDVVLYVDMARELGVASLNAAGPAACFGLAAVLGYGDQISNRVVDAIGDVSGGVRLKSV
;
A
#
# COMPACT_ATOMS: atom_id res chain seq x y z
N MET A 1 -21.02 27.41 -4.79
CA MET A 1 -20.96 26.00 -4.40
C MET A 1 -19.79 25.86 -3.46
N ASP A 2 -19.99 25.29 -2.27
CA ASP A 2 -18.90 25.09 -1.33
C ASP A 2 -17.81 24.21 -1.96
N ARG A 3 -16.57 24.69 -1.89
CA ARG A 3 -15.42 23.98 -2.46
C ARG A 3 -15.14 22.74 -1.61
N LYS A 4 -15.11 21.56 -2.24
CA LYS A 4 -14.75 20.31 -1.57
C LYS A 4 -13.30 20.40 -1.05
N ARG A 5 -13.10 20.06 0.23
CA ARG A 5 -11.82 20.18 0.95
C ARG A 5 -11.42 18.81 1.52
N VAL A 6 -10.15 18.47 1.37
CA VAL A 6 -9.54 17.27 1.95
C VAL A 6 -8.34 17.68 2.80
N GLY A 7 -8.30 17.15 4.02
CA GLY A 7 -7.08 17.12 4.82
C GLY A 7 -6.25 15.88 4.43
N PHE A 8 -4.93 15.99 4.37
CA PHE A 8 -4.07 14.84 4.02
C PHE A 8 -2.90 14.73 5.01
N ILE A 9 -2.72 13.57 5.63
CA ILE A 9 -1.62 13.31 6.56
C ILE A 9 -0.77 12.16 6.02
N GLY A 10 0.51 12.45 5.80
CA GLY A 10 1.46 11.56 5.12
C GLY A 10 1.47 11.76 3.62
N LEU A 11 2.50 12.43 3.10
CA LEU A 11 2.65 12.85 1.71
C LEU A 11 3.91 12.25 1.06
N GLY A 12 4.33 11.08 1.57
CA GLY A 12 5.42 10.29 1.00
C GLY A 12 5.06 9.65 -0.34
N ASN A 13 5.62 8.46 -0.60
CA ASN A 13 5.52 7.81 -1.92
C ASN A 13 4.07 7.72 -2.44
N MET A 14 3.16 7.10 -1.69
CA MET A 14 1.76 6.98 -2.13
C MET A 14 0.96 8.25 -1.84
N GLY A 15 0.96 8.75 -0.61
CA GLY A 15 0.18 9.93 -0.22
C GLY A 15 0.40 11.16 -1.10
N GLY A 16 1.65 11.48 -1.47
CA GLY A 16 1.93 12.62 -2.35
C GLY A 16 1.39 12.46 -3.77
N ARG A 17 1.32 11.23 -4.29
CA ARG A 17 0.68 10.95 -5.60
C ARG A 17 -0.83 11.13 -5.53
N LEU A 18 -1.45 10.63 -4.46
CA LEU A 18 -2.90 10.76 -4.25
C LEU A 18 -3.31 12.22 -4.04
N ALA A 19 -2.56 12.96 -3.23
CA ALA A 19 -2.77 14.38 -3.04
C ALA A 19 -2.66 15.16 -4.36
N ARG A 20 -1.66 14.88 -5.21
CA ARG A 20 -1.57 15.47 -6.57
C ARG A 20 -2.80 15.19 -7.43
N ARG A 21 -3.34 13.97 -7.37
CA ARG A 21 -4.56 13.60 -8.11
C ARG A 21 -5.76 14.39 -7.64
N LEU A 22 -5.94 14.53 -6.33
CA LEU A 22 -7.02 15.33 -5.74
C LEU A 22 -6.89 16.81 -6.15
N VAL A 23 -5.69 17.39 -6.02
CA VAL A 23 -5.41 18.77 -6.44
C VAL A 23 -5.68 18.97 -7.93
N GLY A 24 -5.22 18.05 -8.78
CA GLY A 24 -5.44 18.10 -10.23
C GLY A 24 -6.92 17.99 -10.63
N ALA A 25 -7.76 17.40 -9.78
CA ALA A 25 -9.21 17.37 -9.95
C ALA A 25 -9.94 18.60 -9.38
N GLY A 26 -9.20 19.62 -8.92
CA GLY A 26 -9.75 20.86 -8.38
C GLY A 26 -10.17 20.80 -6.90
N ILE A 27 -9.94 19.67 -6.22
CA ILE A 27 -10.19 19.54 -4.78
C ILE A 27 -9.12 20.32 -4.02
N ALA A 28 -9.54 21.13 -3.05
CA ALA A 28 -8.59 21.84 -2.20
C ALA A 28 -8.00 20.87 -1.16
N VAL A 29 -6.68 20.72 -1.16
CA VAL A 29 -5.98 19.80 -0.24
C VAL A 29 -5.07 20.60 0.67
N ARG A 30 -5.20 20.37 1.99
CA ARG A 30 -4.25 20.84 3.00
C ARG A 30 -3.53 19.64 3.61
N GLY A 31 -2.20 19.64 3.52
CA GLY A 31 -1.36 18.48 3.76
C GLY A 31 -0.35 18.67 4.89
N TYR A 32 -0.20 17.65 5.75
CA TYR A 32 0.85 17.55 6.76
C TYR A 32 1.72 16.31 6.53
N ASP A 33 3.04 16.46 6.61
CA ASP A 33 4.02 15.38 6.66
C ASP A 33 5.18 15.83 7.56
N SER A 34 5.85 14.87 8.21
CA SER A 34 7.11 15.10 8.94
C SER A 34 8.18 15.82 8.11
N ASP A 35 8.16 15.62 6.80
CA ASP A 35 8.95 16.39 5.83
C ASP A 35 8.07 17.47 5.18
N PRO A 36 8.18 18.74 5.61
CA PRO A 36 7.28 19.80 5.19
C PRO A 36 7.35 20.12 3.69
N ALA A 37 8.44 19.75 3.00
CA ALA A 37 8.58 19.98 1.57
C ALA A 37 7.59 19.13 0.74
N ARG A 38 7.07 18.03 1.30
CA ARG A 38 6.22 17.08 0.57
C ARG A 38 4.84 17.60 0.23
N ALA A 39 4.25 18.44 1.08
CA ALA A 39 2.95 19.05 0.80
C ALA A 39 3.01 19.93 -0.45
N ALA A 40 4.00 20.83 -0.50
CA ALA A 40 4.23 21.70 -1.65
C ALA A 40 4.58 20.89 -2.92
N ALA A 41 5.43 19.85 -2.79
CA ALA A 41 5.76 18.96 -3.91
C ALA A 41 4.53 18.17 -4.43
N ALA A 42 3.51 17.99 -3.60
CA ALA A 42 2.24 17.39 -3.97
C ALA A 42 1.20 18.40 -4.51
N GLY A 43 1.53 19.70 -4.57
CA GLY A 43 0.60 20.76 -4.95
C GLY A 43 -0.47 21.07 -3.90
N ALA A 44 -0.31 20.53 -2.68
CA ALA A 44 -1.21 20.79 -1.56
C ALA A 44 -0.77 22.03 -0.78
N GLU A 45 -1.71 22.69 -0.10
CA GLU A 45 -1.40 23.71 0.89
C GLU A 45 -0.73 23.06 2.11
N ALA A 46 0.44 23.55 2.53
CA ALA A 46 1.14 22.98 3.67
C ALA A 46 0.46 23.37 5.00
N ALA A 47 0.16 22.38 5.83
CA ALA A 47 -0.19 22.56 7.23
C ALA A 47 1.07 22.52 8.12
N ALA A 48 1.10 23.33 9.18
CA ALA A 48 2.20 23.29 10.15
C ALA A 48 2.03 22.16 11.18
N THR A 49 0.78 21.76 11.44
CA THR A 49 0.42 20.75 12.44
C THR A 49 -0.74 19.86 11.99
N ILE A 50 -0.93 18.72 12.65
CA ILE A 50 -2.12 17.86 12.46
C ILE A 50 -3.41 18.65 12.75
N ARG A 51 -3.41 19.51 13.77
CA ARG A 51 -4.52 20.39 14.11
C ARG A 51 -4.98 21.24 12.91
N ASP A 52 -4.03 21.85 12.19
CA ASP A 52 -4.35 22.69 11.03
C ASP A 52 -5.04 21.91 9.90
N VAL A 53 -4.74 20.61 9.78
CA VAL A 53 -5.40 19.70 8.83
C VAL A 53 -6.82 19.37 9.31
N MET A 54 -6.97 19.04 10.59
CA MET A 54 -8.25 18.64 11.18
C MET A 54 -9.26 19.79 11.22
N GLU A 55 -8.83 21.01 11.51
CA GLU A 55 -9.73 22.18 11.51
C GLU A 55 -10.17 22.57 10.09
N TYR A 56 -9.37 22.25 9.07
CA TYR A 56 -9.57 22.68 7.68
C TYR A 56 -10.65 21.92 6.91
N ALA A 57 -10.75 20.60 7.09
CA ALA A 57 -11.55 19.73 6.24
C ALA A 57 -12.43 18.76 7.02
N ASP A 58 -13.57 18.40 6.43
CA ASP A 58 -14.49 17.41 7.02
C ASP A 58 -14.12 15.96 6.63
N VAL A 59 -13.36 15.81 5.54
CA VAL A 59 -12.77 14.53 5.11
C VAL A 59 -11.25 14.62 5.22
N VAL A 60 -10.65 13.71 5.98
CA VAL A 60 -9.20 13.65 6.20
C VAL A 60 -8.66 12.29 5.78
N MET A 61 -7.62 12.27 4.95
CA MET A 61 -7.00 11.06 4.43
C MET A 61 -5.64 10.83 5.07
N LEU A 62 -5.34 9.58 5.42
CA LEU A 62 -4.05 9.13 5.95
C LEU A 62 -3.36 8.23 4.91
N SER A 63 -2.06 8.42 4.70
CA SER A 63 -1.24 7.46 3.95
C SER A 63 0.12 7.31 4.64
N LEU A 64 0.18 6.36 5.57
CA LEU A 64 1.28 6.20 6.52
C LEU A 64 1.96 4.82 6.37
N PRO A 65 3.21 4.66 6.86
CA PRO A 65 4.00 3.46 6.61
C PRO A 65 3.41 2.16 7.20
N ASP A 66 2.87 2.22 8.43
CA ASP A 66 2.38 1.07 9.18
C ASP A 66 1.39 1.46 10.29
N SER A 67 0.79 0.44 10.93
CA SER A 67 -0.15 0.60 12.04
C SER A 67 0.40 1.40 13.22
N LYS A 68 1.67 1.24 13.59
CA LYS A 68 2.24 1.97 14.74
C LYS A 68 2.31 3.47 14.45
N VAL A 69 2.66 3.84 13.21
CA VAL A 69 2.64 5.24 12.79
C VAL A 69 1.22 5.79 12.73
N VAL A 70 0.27 5.02 12.20
CA VAL A 70 -1.16 5.41 12.21
C VAL A 70 -1.64 5.64 13.64
N GLU A 71 -1.41 4.69 14.54
CA GLU A 71 -1.79 4.78 15.96
C GLU A 71 -1.12 5.98 16.64
N SER A 72 0.16 6.24 16.40
CA SER A 72 0.86 7.41 16.95
C SER A 72 0.27 8.73 16.44
N VAL A 73 -0.09 8.82 15.16
CA VAL A 73 -0.70 10.02 14.57
C VAL A 73 -2.14 10.22 15.05
N VAL A 74 -2.86 9.14 15.29
CA VAL A 74 -4.26 9.18 15.72
C VAL A 74 -4.38 9.43 17.23
N GLU A 75 -3.64 8.68 18.04
CA GLU A 75 -3.82 8.56 19.49
C GLU A 75 -2.74 9.29 20.30
N GLY A 76 -1.64 9.71 19.67
CA GLY A 76 -0.55 10.44 20.33
C GLY A 76 -0.93 11.88 20.70
N ALA A 77 -0.08 12.51 21.51
CA ALA A 77 -0.27 13.91 21.92
C ALA A 77 -0.25 14.84 20.69
N GLY A 78 -1.24 15.73 20.59
CA GLY A 78 -1.47 16.57 19.39
C GLY A 78 -1.94 15.77 18.17
N GLY A 79 -2.39 14.54 18.37
CA GLY A 79 -2.88 13.63 17.34
C GLY A 79 -4.31 13.93 16.90
N ILE A 80 -4.79 13.14 15.95
CA ILE A 80 -6.11 13.35 15.32
C ILE A 80 -7.24 13.33 16.34
N LEU A 81 -7.23 12.41 17.33
CA LEU A 81 -8.33 12.30 18.30
C LEU A 81 -8.47 13.51 19.23
N GLU A 82 -7.43 14.32 19.41
CA GLU A 82 -7.49 15.55 20.20
C GLU A 82 -8.05 16.74 19.41
N HIS A 83 -8.14 16.61 18.08
CA HIS A 83 -8.48 17.71 17.17
C HIS A 83 -9.65 17.40 16.23
N CYS A 84 -10.14 16.16 16.23
CA CYS A 84 -11.30 15.78 15.43
C CYS A 84 -12.60 16.37 16.00
N ARG A 85 -13.57 16.60 15.12
CA ARG A 85 -14.89 17.13 15.44
C ARG A 85 -15.99 16.21 14.92
N GLU A 86 -17.13 16.22 15.60
CA GLU A 86 -18.30 15.43 15.23
C GLU A 86 -18.69 15.66 13.76
N GLY A 87 -19.06 14.57 13.08
CA GLY A 87 -19.44 14.57 11.67
C GLY A 87 -18.28 14.40 10.68
N GLN A 88 -17.02 14.48 11.13
CA GLN A 88 -15.87 14.21 10.27
C GLN A 88 -15.78 12.75 9.82
N ILE A 89 -15.11 12.54 8.69
CA ILE A 89 -14.75 11.23 8.17
C ILE A 89 -13.23 11.17 8.00
N VAL A 90 -12.59 10.24 8.70
CA VAL A 90 -11.17 9.96 8.56
C VAL A 90 -11.01 8.67 7.73
N ILE A 91 -10.26 8.77 6.65
CA ILE A 91 -10.00 7.67 5.70
C ILE A 91 -8.55 7.23 5.84
N ASP A 92 -8.31 5.97 6.19
CA ASP A 92 -6.98 5.40 6.23
C ASP A 92 -6.68 4.62 4.95
N LEU A 93 -5.80 5.17 4.11
CA LEU A 93 -5.33 4.58 2.86
C LEU A 93 -4.02 3.78 3.06
N SER A 94 -3.58 3.64 4.31
CA SER A 94 -2.38 2.89 4.66
C SER A 94 -2.57 1.40 4.44
N THR A 95 -1.52 0.62 4.69
CA THR A 95 -1.66 -0.83 4.87
C THR A 95 -1.38 -1.14 6.32
N ALA A 96 -2.44 -1.45 7.06
CA ALA A 96 -2.45 -1.59 8.52
C ALA A 96 -3.11 -2.92 8.95
N ALA A 97 -2.87 -3.33 10.20
CA ALA A 97 -3.58 -4.43 10.85
C ALA A 97 -5.08 -4.12 10.98
N ALA A 98 -5.93 -5.07 10.57
CA ALA A 98 -7.39 -4.93 10.67
C ALA A 98 -7.85 -4.80 12.13
N SER A 99 -7.22 -5.49 13.07
CA SER A 99 -7.52 -5.40 14.51
C SER A 99 -7.25 -4.00 15.08
N SER A 100 -6.16 -3.36 14.65
CA SER A 100 -5.86 -1.96 14.97
C SER A 100 -6.92 -1.01 14.41
N THR A 101 -7.32 -1.19 13.15
CA THR A 101 -8.38 -0.41 12.52
C THR A 101 -9.71 -0.49 13.26
N VAL A 102 -10.15 -1.69 13.65
CA VAL A 102 -11.39 -1.88 14.41
C VAL A 102 -11.31 -1.14 15.75
N ARG A 103 -10.17 -1.22 16.45
CA ARG A 103 -9.93 -0.48 17.70
C ARG A 103 -10.03 1.03 17.49
N LEU A 104 -9.36 1.56 16.47
CA LEU A 104 -9.36 3.00 16.17
C LEU A 104 -10.76 3.47 15.76
N SER A 105 -11.50 2.69 14.98
CA SER A 105 -12.89 2.99 14.62
C SER A 105 -13.78 3.16 15.85
N ALA A 106 -13.64 2.28 16.86
CA ALA A 106 -14.39 2.40 18.11
C ALA A 106 -14.00 3.63 18.92
N ARG A 107 -12.76 4.13 18.81
CA ARG A 107 -12.33 5.39 19.44
C ARG A 107 -12.89 6.61 18.73
N PHE A 108 -12.85 6.63 17.40
CA PHE A 108 -13.44 7.70 16.59
C PHE A 108 -14.95 7.81 16.79
N ALA A 109 -15.66 6.69 16.89
CA ALA A 109 -17.10 6.68 17.14
C ALA A 109 -17.48 7.40 18.45
N LYS A 110 -16.64 7.32 19.50
CA LYS A 110 -16.87 8.06 20.76
C LYS A 110 -16.77 9.58 20.61
N GLN A 111 -16.16 10.07 19.54
CA GLN A 111 -16.03 11.49 19.19
C GLN A 111 -17.04 11.91 18.10
N GLY A 112 -17.96 11.03 17.71
CA GLY A 112 -18.88 11.29 16.60
C GLY A 112 -18.20 11.35 15.23
N VAL A 113 -17.03 10.73 15.09
CA VAL A 113 -16.22 10.68 13.86
C VAL A 113 -16.34 9.29 13.23
N ARG A 114 -16.48 9.23 11.91
CA ARG A 114 -16.52 7.96 11.16
C ARG A 114 -15.13 7.63 10.64
N TYR A 115 -14.71 6.38 10.81
CA TYR A 115 -13.40 5.88 10.38
C TYR A 115 -13.58 4.85 9.26
N VAL A 116 -12.96 5.11 8.11
CA VAL A 116 -13.03 4.27 6.91
C VAL A 116 -11.64 3.76 6.57
N ASP A 117 -11.44 2.45 6.54
CA ASP A 117 -10.21 1.85 6.03
C ASP A 117 -10.32 1.54 4.54
N ALA A 118 -9.36 1.98 3.74
CA ALA A 118 -9.39 1.89 2.29
C ALA A 118 -8.05 1.41 1.75
N GLY A 119 -7.83 0.09 1.78
CA GLY A 119 -6.64 -0.52 1.22
C GLY A 119 -6.52 -0.27 -0.29
N ILE A 120 -5.36 0.16 -0.76
CA ILE A 120 -5.14 0.55 -2.17
C ILE A 120 -4.36 -0.50 -2.97
N SER A 121 -4.72 -0.76 -4.22
CA SER A 121 -3.97 -1.66 -5.12
C SER A 121 -3.84 -1.09 -6.54
N GLY A 122 -2.77 -1.49 -7.24
CA GLY A 122 -2.36 -0.97 -8.55
C GLY A 122 -0.98 -0.30 -8.57
N GLY A 123 -0.41 0.00 -7.39
CA GLY A 123 0.93 0.57 -7.24
C GLY A 123 1.06 2.02 -7.72
N ALA A 124 2.31 2.51 -7.78
CA ALA A 124 2.61 3.91 -8.11
C ALA A 124 2.06 4.34 -9.49
N ALA A 125 2.20 3.47 -10.50
CA ALA A 125 1.71 3.75 -11.85
C ALA A 125 0.20 3.93 -11.92
N ALA A 126 -0.58 3.13 -11.17
CA ALA A 126 -2.04 3.30 -11.11
C ALA A 126 -2.43 4.54 -10.29
N ALA A 127 -1.71 4.84 -9.20
CA ALA A 127 -1.95 6.05 -8.40
C ALA A 127 -1.75 7.33 -9.22
N GLU A 128 -0.70 7.41 -10.03
CA GLU A 128 -0.44 8.56 -10.92
C GLU A 128 -1.53 8.77 -11.97
N LYS A 129 -2.20 7.69 -12.38
CA LYS A 129 -3.30 7.71 -13.34
C LYS A 129 -4.68 7.88 -12.69
N GLY A 130 -4.77 7.88 -11.36
CA GLY A 130 -6.06 7.83 -10.65
C GLY A 130 -6.84 6.54 -10.94
N ALA A 131 -6.13 5.44 -11.17
CA ALA A 131 -6.70 4.16 -11.61
C ALA A 131 -6.57 3.06 -10.56
N LEU A 132 -6.46 3.42 -9.28
CA LEU A 132 -6.35 2.44 -8.21
C LEU A 132 -7.63 1.63 -8.06
N THR A 133 -7.47 0.42 -7.50
CA THR A 133 -8.56 -0.31 -6.87
C THR A 133 -8.52 -0.04 -5.38
N LEU A 134 -9.63 0.42 -4.81
CA LEU A 134 -9.81 0.62 -3.37
C LEU A 134 -10.65 -0.52 -2.79
N MET A 135 -10.15 -1.12 -1.71
CA MET A 135 -10.82 -2.13 -0.88
C MET A 135 -11.27 -1.43 0.40
N VAL A 136 -12.55 -1.16 0.54
CA VAL A 136 -13.08 -0.21 1.54
C VAL A 136 -13.88 -0.94 2.61
N GLY A 137 -13.52 -0.73 3.88
CA GLY A 137 -14.26 -1.13 5.06
C GLY A 137 -14.76 0.09 5.83
N GLY A 138 -15.98 0.01 6.37
CA GLY A 138 -16.58 1.10 7.13
C GLY A 138 -18.11 1.07 7.09
N GLU A 139 -18.73 2.13 7.64
CA GLU A 139 -20.18 2.30 7.59
C GLU A 139 -20.63 2.64 6.16
N PRO A 140 -21.70 2.00 5.61
CA PRO A 140 -22.10 2.19 4.23
C PRO A 140 -22.41 3.64 3.84
N ASP A 141 -23.06 4.40 4.72
CA ASP A 141 -23.41 5.81 4.52
C ASP A 141 -22.17 6.72 4.55
N ALA A 142 -21.16 6.38 5.37
CA ALA A 142 -19.87 7.07 5.38
C ALA A 142 -19.15 6.88 4.05
N ILE A 143 -19.15 5.64 3.53
CA ILE A 143 -18.49 5.27 2.26
C ILE A 143 -19.19 5.98 1.08
N GLU A 144 -20.52 6.02 1.08
CA GLU A 144 -21.29 6.75 0.07
C GLU A 144 -20.97 8.25 0.09
N ALA A 145 -20.93 8.85 1.28
CA ALA A 145 -20.68 10.29 1.44
C ALA A 145 -19.28 10.73 0.95
N ILE A 146 -18.29 9.85 0.94
CA ILE A 146 -16.91 10.14 0.49
C ILE A 146 -16.60 9.69 -0.93
N GLY A 147 -17.58 9.20 -1.70
CA GLY A 147 -17.35 8.73 -3.08
C GLY A 147 -16.61 9.77 -3.93
N TRP A 148 -16.98 11.04 -3.80
CA TRP A 148 -16.33 12.15 -4.51
C TRP A 148 -14.83 12.31 -4.22
N ALA A 149 -14.36 11.84 -3.06
CA ALA A 149 -12.97 11.90 -2.67
C ALA A 149 -12.18 10.70 -3.22
N PHE A 150 -12.87 9.60 -3.54
CA PHE A 150 -12.29 8.42 -4.20
C PHE A 150 -12.26 8.53 -5.73
N ASP A 151 -13.22 9.23 -6.34
CA ASP A 151 -13.33 9.35 -7.81
C ASP A 151 -12.02 9.80 -8.51
N PRO A 152 -11.25 10.79 -8.00
CA PRO A 152 -10.05 11.25 -8.70
C PRO A 152 -8.85 10.30 -8.61
N ILE A 153 -8.88 9.37 -7.65
CA ILE A 153 -7.74 8.53 -7.27
C ILE A 153 -7.94 7.05 -7.65
N SER A 154 -9.16 6.65 -8.02
CA SER A 154 -9.51 5.26 -8.24
C SER A 154 -10.33 5.03 -9.52
N ALA A 155 -10.11 3.88 -10.14
CA ALA A 155 -10.97 3.38 -11.22
C ALA A 155 -12.01 2.38 -10.69
N LYS A 156 -11.79 1.84 -9.48
CA LYS A 156 -12.69 0.86 -8.88
C LYS A 156 -12.69 1.01 -7.37
N VAL A 157 -13.88 1.08 -6.78
CA VAL A 157 -14.10 1.04 -5.33
C VAL A 157 -14.92 -0.21 -5.03
N VAL A 158 -14.47 -1.02 -4.07
CA VAL A 158 -15.16 -2.24 -3.65
C VAL A 158 -15.36 -2.18 -2.14
N THR A 159 -16.62 -2.14 -1.71
CA THR A 159 -16.98 -2.21 -0.29
C THR A 159 -16.88 -3.66 0.19
N MET A 160 -16.03 -3.89 1.19
CA MET A 160 -15.68 -5.22 1.72
C MET A 160 -16.44 -5.58 3.00
N GLY A 161 -17.13 -4.61 3.61
CA GLY A 161 -17.88 -4.80 4.86
C GLY A 161 -17.65 -3.66 5.84
N GLY A 162 -17.79 -3.95 7.14
CA GLY A 162 -17.56 -2.99 8.21
C GLY A 162 -16.07 -2.66 8.42
N SER A 163 -15.79 -1.94 9.51
CA SER A 163 -14.43 -1.53 9.88
C SER A 163 -13.45 -2.70 9.90
N GLY A 164 -12.27 -2.50 9.31
CA GLY A 164 -11.18 -3.47 9.20
C GLY A 164 -11.26 -4.38 7.96
N ALA A 165 -12.41 -4.46 7.29
CA ALA A 165 -12.60 -5.35 6.14
C ALA A 165 -11.76 -4.94 4.92
N GLY A 166 -11.56 -3.63 4.69
CA GLY A 166 -10.73 -3.12 3.61
C GLY A 166 -9.26 -3.46 3.82
N HIS A 167 -8.73 -3.22 5.03
CA HIS A 167 -7.38 -3.60 5.40
C HIS A 167 -7.15 -5.11 5.41
N ALA A 168 -8.08 -5.92 5.94
CA ALA A 168 -7.99 -7.37 5.89
C ALA A 168 -7.89 -7.88 4.43
N THR A 169 -8.74 -7.36 3.55
CA THR A 169 -8.73 -7.69 2.12
C THR A 169 -7.40 -7.30 1.47
N LYS A 170 -6.86 -6.13 1.81
CA LYS A 170 -5.57 -5.67 1.32
C LYS A 170 -4.42 -6.59 1.74
N LEU A 171 -4.40 -7.05 3.00
CA LEU A 171 -3.40 -7.99 3.49
C LEU A 171 -3.48 -9.35 2.78
N LEU A 172 -4.71 -9.86 2.57
CA LEU A 172 -4.93 -11.09 1.80
C LEU A 172 -4.36 -10.98 0.37
N ASN A 173 -4.68 -9.90 -0.33
CA ASN A 173 -4.17 -9.63 -1.67
C ASN A 173 -2.64 -9.51 -1.69
N ASN A 174 -2.07 -8.72 -0.76
CA ASN A 174 -0.63 -8.48 -0.73
C ASN A 174 0.16 -9.73 -0.36
N PHE A 175 -0.37 -10.61 0.49
CA PHE A 175 0.26 -11.88 0.78
C PHE A 175 0.36 -12.78 -0.47
N LEU A 176 -0.71 -12.94 -1.24
CA LEU A 176 -0.66 -13.69 -2.51
C LEU A 176 0.32 -13.07 -3.51
N ASN A 177 0.36 -11.74 -3.59
CA ASN A 177 1.34 -11.03 -4.40
C ASN A 177 2.79 -11.25 -3.92
N ALA A 178 3.03 -11.33 -2.60
CA ALA A 178 4.33 -11.62 -2.03
C ALA A 178 4.79 -13.05 -2.35
N VAL A 179 3.90 -14.04 -2.16
CA VAL A 179 4.16 -15.46 -2.48
C VAL A 179 4.48 -15.63 -3.96
N SER A 180 3.63 -15.08 -4.84
CA SER A 180 3.83 -15.21 -6.30
C SER A 180 5.12 -14.54 -6.78
N LEU A 181 5.45 -13.35 -6.26
CA LEU A 181 6.73 -12.69 -6.59
C LEU A 181 7.93 -13.51 -6.11
N ALA A 182 7.94 -13.96 -4.86
CA ALA A 182 9.04 -14.72 -4.28
C ALA A 182 9.27 -16.05 -5.03
N ALA A 183 8.20 -16.82 -5.26
CA ALA A 183 8.27 -18.07 -6.00
C ALA A 183 8.70 -17.87 -7.46
N THR A 184 8.18 -16.83 -8.13
CA THR A 184 8.57 -16.53 -9.52
C THR A 184 10.03 -16.10 -9.59
N ALA A 185 10.53 -15.31 -8.63
CA ALA A 185 11.93 -14.94 -8.56
C ALA A 185 12.86 -16.16 -8.45
N GLU A 186 12.51 -17.13 -7.59
CA GLU A 186 13.23 -18.40 -7.46
C GLU A 186 13.23 -19.19 -8.78
N VAL A 187 12.07 -19.36 -9.40
CA VAL A 187 11.92 -20.07 -10.69
C VAL A 187 12.74 -19.42 -11.80
N MET A 188 12.77 -18.09 -11.87
CA MET A 188 13.50 -17.38 -12.92
C MET A 188 15.02 -17.46 -12.72
N VAL A 189 15.50 -17.43 -11.49
CA VAL A 189 16.92 -17.69 -11.17
C VAL A 189 17.29 -19.13 -11.53
N ALA A 190 16.44 -20.11 -11.19
CA ALA A 190 16.65 -21.51 -11.55
C ALA A 190 16.65 -21.73 -13.08
N GLY A 191 15.70 -21.12 -13.79
CA GLY A 191 15.61 -21.17 -15.25
C GLY A 191 16.86 -20.60 -15.93
N LYS A 192 17.38 -19.47 -15.43
CA LYS A 192 18.65 -18.90 -15.91
C LYS A 192 19.81 -19.87 -15.70
N LYS A 193 19.90 -20.49 -14.53
CA LYS A 193 20.96 -21.44 -14.17
C LYS A 193 20.88 -22.75 -14.98
N ALA A 194 19.68 -23.13 -15.38
CA ALA A 194 19.43 -24.25 -16.29
C ALA A 194 19.76 -23.93 -17.76
N GLY A 195 20.20 -22.71 -18.08
CA GLY A 195 20.56 -22.29 -19.43
C GLY A 195 19.35 -22.01 -20.34
N LEU A 196 18.18 -21.76 -19.77
CA LEU A 196 16.97 -21.45 -20.54
C LEU A 196 16.97 -20.00 -21.03
N ASP A 197 16.35 -19.79 -22.20
CA ASP A 197 15.93 -18.46 -22.63
C ASP A 197 14.77 -17.98 -21.74
N LEU A 198 14.99 -16.87 -21.03
CA LEU A 198 14.03 -16.38 -20.04
C LEU A 198 12.76 -15.79 -20.66
N HIS A 199 12.81 -15.28 -21.89
CA HIS A 199 11.60 -14.81 -22.59
C HIS A 199 10.74 -15.99 -22.99
N ARG A 200 11.34 -17.04 -23.58
CA ARG A 200 10.62 -18.27 -23.92
C ARG A 200 10.08 -18.98 -22.69
N LEU A 201 10.83 -18.98 -21.59
CA LEU A 201 10.35 -19.50 -20.31
C LEU A 201 9.11 -18.74 -19.82
N LEU A 202 9.13 -17.39 -19.89
CA LEU A 202 7.96 -16.58 -19.55
C LEU A 202 6.77 -16.85 -20.48
N ASP A 203 7.00 -17.02 -21.78
CA ASP A 203 5.93 -17.36 -22.74
C ASP A 203 5.25 -18.68 -22.37
N VAL A 204 6.04 -19.71 -22.04
CA VAL A 204 5.52 -21.02 -21.59
C VAL A 204 4.75 -20.87 -20.28
N ILE A 205 5.33 -20.19 -19.27
CA ILE A 205 4.66 -20.02 -17.97
C ILE A 205 3.34 -19.25 -18.12
N ASN A 206 3.34 -18.17 -18.89
CA ASN A 206 2.17 -17.30 -19.07
C ASN A 206 1.05 -17.92 -19.93
N SER A 207 1.39 -18.91 -20.77
CA SER A 207 0.41 -19.71 -21.52
C SER A 207 -0.01 -21.01 -20.80
N SER A 208 0.56 -21.27 -19.62
CA SER A 208 0.32 -22.50 -18.84
C SER A 208 -0.20 -22.19 -17.43
N SER A 209 -0.39 -23.23 -16.61
CA SER A 209 -0.94 -23.12 -15.25
C SER A 209 -0.04 -22.42 -14.23
N GLY A 210 1.22 -22.10 -14.58
CA GLY A 210 2.13 -21.36 -13.71
C GLY A 210 1.92 -19.84 -13.71
N VAL A 211 1.07 -19.33 -14.61
CA VAL A 211 0.80 -17.90 -14.79
C VAL A 211 0.34 -17.23 -13.50
N ASN A 212 0.90 -16.05 -13.21
CA ASN A 212 0.48 -15.22 -12.09
C ASN A 212 0.77 -13.73 -12.36
N PHE A 213 0.46 -12.87 -11.40
CA PHE A 213 0.63 -11.43 -11.58
C PHE A 213 2.09 -11.03 -11.84
N ALA A 214 3.06 -11.66 -11.20
CA ALA A 214 4.48 -11.35 -11.38
C ALA A 214 4.99 -11.76 -12.76
N THR A 215 4.61 -12.95 -13.25
CA THR A 215 5.03 -13.47 -14.57
C THR A 215 4.45 -12.65 -15.72
N LEU A 216 3.25 -12.09 -15.55
CA LEU A 216 2.61 -11.25 -16.57
C LEU A 216 3.08 -9.80 -16.53
N ASN A 217 3.25 -9.20 -15.34
CA ASN A 217 3.35 -7.75 -15.21
C ASN A 217 4.72 -7.26 -14.73
N ARG A 218 5.63 -8.15 -14.33
CA ARG A 218 6.94 -7.77 -13.78
C ARG A 218 8.09 -8.42 -14.51
N PHE A 219 8.11 -9.75 -14.56
CA PHE A 219 9.23 -10.47 -15.14
C PHE A 219 9.50 -10.20 -16.62
N PRO A 220 8.51 -9.87 -17.48
CA PRO A 220 8.80 -9.44 -18.85
C PRO A 220 9.71 -8.21 -18.91
N PHE A 221 9.68 -7.34 -17.90
CA PHE A 221 10.56 -6.18 -17.79
C PHE A 221 11.86 -6.50 -17.04
N ILE A 222 11.79 -7.32 -15.99
CA ILE A 222 12.95 -7.66 -15.14
C ILE A 222 13.99 -8.46 -15.92
N VAL A 223 13.58 -9.36 -16.83
CA VAL A 223 14.52 -10.13 -17.65
C VAL A 223 15.40 -9.22 -18.53
N ASP A 224 14.89 -8.04 -18.88
CA ASP A 224 15.61 -6.98 -19.61
C ASP A 224 16.31 -5.95 -18.70
N GLY A 225 16.28 -6.18 -17.38
CA GLY A 225 16.91 -5.34 -16.36
C GLY A 225 16.09 -4.12 -15.95
N ASN A 226 14.82 -4.04 -16.34
CA ASN A 226 13.89 -3.03 -15.84
C ASN A 226 13.09 -3.59 -14.64
N TYR A 227 13.50 -3.20 -13.44
CA TYR A 227 12.91 -3.67 -12.19
C TYR A 227 11.63 -2.94 -11.79
N LEU A 228 11.18 -1.96 -12.59
CA LEU A 228 9.99 -1.13 -12.35
C LEU A 228 10.09 -0.29 -11.08
N GLU A 229 11.24 0.37 -10.87
CA GLU A 229 11.58 1.14 -9.66
C GLU A 229 10.50 2.17 -9.25
N GLY A 230 10.47 2.52 -7.95
CA GLY A 230 9.53 3.50 -7.37
C GLY A 230 8.24 2.90 -6.76
N GLY A 231 8.15 1.56 -6.74
CA GLY A 231 7.03 0.81 -6.16
C GLY A 231 7.19 0.44 -4.67
N LEU A 232 6.52 -0.65 -4.27
CA LEU A 232 6.58 -1.20 -2.92
C LEU A 232 7.97 -1.79 -2.65
N THR A 233 8.66 -1.30 -1.61
CA THR A 233 10.00 -1.77 -1.26
C THR A 233 10.00 -3.17 -0.64
N SER A 234 11.14 -3.86 -0.63
CA SER A 234 11.28 -5.16 0.03
C SER A 234 10.91 -5.10 1.51
N LYS A 235 11.32 -4.04 2.22
CA LYS A 235 11.00 -3.82 3.63
C LYS A 235 9.49 -3.65 3.87
N LEU A 236 8.81 -2.90 3.01
CA LEU A 236 7.36 -2.74 3.10
C LEU A 236 6.62 -4.03 2.74
N MET A 237 7.13 -4.82 1.77
CA MET A 237 6.60 -6.14 1.46
C MET A 237 6.75 -7.10 2.66
N SER A 238 7.92 -7.13 3.31
CA SER A 238 8.14 -7.91 4.54
C SER A 238 7.15 -7.51 5.63
N LYS A 239 6.92 -6.21 5.83
CA LYS A 239 5.92 -5.70 6.78
C LYS A 239 4.53 -6.24 6.46
N ASP A 240 4.09 -6.19 5.20
CA ASP A 240 2.78 -6.71 4.79
C ASP A 240 2.65 -8.22 5.00
N VAL A 241 3.72 -8.99 4.75
CA VAL A 241 3.74 -10.44 5.03
C VAL A 241 3.58 -10.71 6.52
N VAL A 242 4.28 -9.96 7.38
CA VAL A 242 4.14 -10.08 8.85
C VAL A 242 2.72 -9.75 9.30
N LEU A 243 2.14 -8.65 8.81
CA LEU A 243 0.76 -8.26 9.13
C LEU A 243 -0.26 -9.34 8.72
N TYR A 244 -0.07 -9.98 7.57
CA TYR A 244 -0.90 -11.12 7.17
C TYR A 244 -0.74 -12.32 8.11
N VAL A 245 0.49 -12.67 8.49
CA VAL A 245 0.76 -13.80 9.41
C VAL A 245 0.12 -13.55 10.77
N ASP A 246 0.23 -12.33 11.30
CA ASP A 246 -0.41 -11.94 12.55
C ASP A 246 -1.93 -12.06 12.45
N MET A 247 -2.54 -11.54 11.38
CA MET A 247 -3.98 -11.65 11.14
C MET A 247 -4.43 -13.11 10.99
N ALA A 248 -3.68 -13.94 10.24
CA ALA A 248 -4.00 -15.36 10.08
C ALA A 248 -3.96 -16.09 11.43
N ARG A 249 -2.96 -15.79 12.28
CA ARG A 249 -2.86 -16.32 13.64
C ARG A 249 -4.06 -15.89 14.50
N GLU A 250 -4.44 -14.62 14.47
CA GLU A 250 -5.62 -14.11 15.20
C GLU A 250 -6.91 -14.83 14.78
N LEU A 251 -7.04 -15.19 13.50
CA LEU A 251 -8.16 -15.94 12.94
C LEU A 251 -8.08 -17.47 13.19
N GLY A 252 -6.98 -17.97 13.76
CA GLY A 252 -6.74 -19.41 13.93
C GLY A 252 -6.44 -20.16 12.62
N VAL A 253 -6.01 -19.44 11.56
CA VAL A 253 -5.66 -20.01 10.25
C VAL A 253 -4.15 -20.26 10.18
N ALA A 254 -3.77 -21.49 9.82
CA ALA A 254 -2.37 -21.83 9.60
C ALA A 254 -1.83 -21.18 8.31
N SER A 255 -0.71 -20.47 8.42
CA SER A 255 -0.06 -19.77 7.30
C SER A 255 1.17 -20.54 6.80
N LEU A 256 0.95 -21.69 6.15
CA LEU A 256 2.04 -22.59 5.73
C LEU A 256 2.93 -21.99 4.63
N ASN A 257 2.34 -21.17 3.75
CA ASN A 257 3.07 -20.55 2.64
C ASN A 257 3.86 -19.30 3.02
N ALA A 258 3.77 -18.81 4.27
CA ALA A 258 4.42 -17.56 4.66
C ALA A 258 5.95 -17.67 4.77
N ALA A 259 6.48 -18.87 5.01
CA ALA A 259 7.92 -19.08 5.18
C ALA A 259 8.72 -18.62 3.94
N GLY A 260 8.24 -18.93 2.73
CA GLY A 260 8.87 -18.55 1.47
C GLY A 260 9.07 -17.04 1.32
N PRO A 261 8.00 -16.22 1.20
CA PRO A 261 8.14 -14.78 1.07
C PRO A 261 8.83 -14.14 2.28
N ALA A 262 8.60 -14.62 3.52
CA ALA A 262 9.31 -14.10 4.69
C ALA A 262 10.83 -14.28 4.57
N ALA A 263 11.28 -15.47 4.16
CA ALA A 263 12.70 -15.74 3.92
C ALA A 263 13.25 -14.89 2.77
N CYS A 264 12.56 -14.82 1.63
CA CYS A 264 13.03 -14.09 0.46
C CYS A 264 13.18 -12.59 0.70
N PHE A 265 12.17 -11.93 1.29
CA PHE A 265 12.25 -10.48 1.56
C PHE A 265 13.13 -10.17 2.78
N GLY A 266 13.25 -11.09 3.74
CA GLY A 266 14.26 -11.00 4.81
C GLY A 266 15.69 -11.08 4.27
N LEU A 267 15.96 -11.99 3.33
CA LEU A 267 17.23 -12.08 2.62
C LEU A 267 17.53 -10.79 1.86
N ALA A 268 16.55 -10.27 1.11
CA ALA A 268 16.68 -9.01 0.40
C ALA A 268 17.07 -7.85 1.34
N ALA A 269 16.48 -7.79 2.54
CA ALA A 269 16.86 -6.78 3.52
C ALA A 269 18.31 -6.91 3.99
N VAL A 270 18.76 -8.13 4.33
CA VAL A 270 20.14 -8.39 4.79
C VAL A 270 21.19 -8.09 3.71
N LEU A 271 20.85 -8.34 2.43
CA LEU A 271 21.75 -8.10 1.31
C LEU A 271 21.71 -6.65 0.77
N GLY A 272 21.00 -5.72 1.44
CA GLY A 272 20.98 -4.30 1.05
C GLY A 272 19.93 -3.93 -0.01
N TYR A 273 18.99 -4.82 -0.31
CA TYR A 273 17.84 -4.58 -1.19
C TYR A 273 16.57 -4.16 -0.42
N GLY A 274 16.67 -3.91 0.89
CA GLY A 274 15.55 -3.60 1.78
C GLY A 274 14.74 -2.38 1.35
N ASP A 275 15.42 -1.27 1.04
CA ASP A 275 14.79 -0.01 0.63
C ASP A 275 14.59 0.11 -0.90
N GLN A 276 15.05 -0.88 -1.65
CA GLN A 276 14.79 -0.99 -3.09
C GLN A 276 13.43 -1.64 -3.34
N ILE A 277 12.92 -1.54 -4.58
CA ILE A 277 11.66 -2.19 -4.94
C ILE A 277 11.72 -3.69 -4.66
N SER A 278 10.63 -4.25 -4.14
CA SER A 278 10.49 -5.67 -3.81
C SER A 278 10.81 -6.62 -4.97
N ASN A 279 10.72 -6.16 -6.22
CA ASN A 279 11.14 -6.94 -7.39
C ASN A 279 12.63 -7.32 -7.37
N ARG A 280 13.48 -6.55 -6.66
CA ARG A 280 14.90 -6.84 -6.44
C ARG A 280 15.17 -8.09 -5.60
N VAL A 281 14.13 -8.70 -5.01
CA VAL A 281 14.24 -10.01 -4.36
C VAL A 281 14.86 -11.08 -5.27
N VAL A 282 14.68 -10.94 -6.60
CA VAL A 282 15.33 -11.83 -7.58
C VAL A 282 16.85 -11.70 -7.60
N ASP A 283 17.38 -10.49 -7.40
CA ASP A 283 18.84 -10.26 -7.34
C ASP A 283 19.39 -10.83 -6.02
N ALA A 284 18.67 -10.65 -4.91
CA ALA A 284 19.02 -11.23 -3.61
C ALA A 284 19.07 -12.77 -3.65
N ILE A 285 18.09 -13.42 -4.29
CA ILE A 285 18.11 -14.86 -4.53
C ILE A 285 19.28 -15.23 -5.47
N GLY A 286 19.50 -14.42 -6.50
CA GLY A 286 20.62 -14.58 -7.44
C GLY A 286 21.98 -14.59 -6.75
N ASP A 287 22.20 -13.69 -5.79
CA ASP A 287 23.45 -13.58 -5.02
C ASP A 287 23.79 -14.87 -4.29
N VAL A 288 22.85 -15.40 -3.51
CA VAL A 288 23.05 -16.65 -2.77
C VAL A 288 23.03 -17.90 -3.67
N SER A 289 22.62 -17.75 -4.93
CA SER A 289 22.58 -18.83 -5.93
C SER A 289 23.83 -18.90 -6.82
N GLY A 290 24.91 -18.20 -6.43
CA GLY A 290 26.17 -18.13 -7.18
C GLY A 290 26.29 -16.90 -8.06
N GLY A 291 25.72 -15.76 -7.65
CA GLY A 291 25.81 -14.49 -8.37
C GLY A 291 24.99 -14.44 -9.67
N VAL A 292 23.85 -15.14 -9.72
CA VAL A 292 23.00 -15.17 -10.92
C VAL A 292 22.33 -13.81 -11.13
N ARG A 293 22.33 -13.34 -12.39
CA ARG A 293 21.56 -12.19 -12.86
C ARG A 293 20.71 -12.59 -14.06
N LEU A 294 19.45 -12.15 -14.08
CA LEU A 294 18.52 -12.53 -15.15
C LEU A 294 18.94 -11.91 -16.48
N LYS A 295 19.21 -10.60 -16.48
CA LYS A 295 19.82 -9.91 -17.61
C LYS A 295 21.29 -10.31 -17.71
N SER A 296 21.68 -10.89 -18.85
CA SER A 296 23.10 -11.03 -19.18
C SER A 296 23.67 -9.65 -19.48
N VAL A 297 24.87 -9.36 -18.96
CA VAL A 297 25.68 -8.20 -19.39
C VAL A 297 26.10 -8.38 -20.83
#